data_AF-A0A3B8WLM1-F1
#
_entry.id   AF-A0A3B8WLM1-F1
#
_cell.length_a   1.000
_cell.length_b   1.000
_cell.length_c   1.000
_cell.angle_alpha   90.00
_cell.angle_beta   90.00
_cell.angle_gamma   90.00
#
_symmetry.space_group_name_H-M   'P 1'
#
loop_
_entity.id
_entity.type
_entity.pdbx_description
1 polymer ?
#
loop_
_entity_poly.entity_id
_entity_poly.type
_entity_poly.pdbx_seq_one_letter_code
_entity_poly.pdbx_strand_id
1 'polypeptide(L)'
;MFVGRTLKVGLGSVFCGLLVGIAGCSSTDTFEQPAPVPEISETVELDTVWSMSVGDGHDDQLLQIAPLYAGDLIYAASADGVVATVRPADGEVIWQKDYDEQFFAGPGADAR
;
A
#
# COMPACT_ATOMS: atom_id res chain seq x y z
N MET A 1 40.47 -45.81 -40.57
CA MET A 1 40.76 -44.38 -40.75
C MET A 1 39.58 -43.59 -40.17
N PHE A 2 39.64 -43.23 -38.88
CA PHE A 2 38.68 -42.34 -38.23
C PHE A 2 39.50 -41.35 -37.40
N VAL A 3 39.69 -40.15 -37.94
CA VAL A 3 40.32 -39.04 -37.23
C VAL A 3 39.22 -38.34 -36.44
N GLY A 4 39.17 -38.59 -35.12
CA GLY A 4 38.30 -37.86 -34.20
C GLY A 4 38.84 -36.46 -33.97
N ARG A 5 38.10 -35.42 -34.40
CA ARG A 5 38.41 -34.02 -34.09
C ARG A 5 37.89 -33.71 -32.69
N THR A 6 38.79 -33.56 -31.72
CA THR A 6 38.47 -33.04 -30.39
C THR A 6 38.25 -31.53 -30.46
N LEU A 7 37.03 -31.09 -30.13
CA LEU A 7 36.68 -29.68 -30.05
C LEU A 7 37.26 -29.09 -28.75
N LYS A 8 38.37 -28.36 -28.85
CA LYS A 8 38.93 -27.60 -27.71
C LYS A 8 38.09 -26.34 -27.50
N VAL A 9 37.09 -26.41 -26.63
CA VAL A 9 36.36 -25.22 -26.16
C VAL A 9 37.33 -24.43 -25.27
N GLY A 10 37.81 -23.29 -25.77
CA GLY A 10 38.79 -22.46 -25.07
C GLY A 10 38.20 -21.74 -23.86
N LEU A 11 39.00 -21.58 -22.80
CA LEU A 11 38.67 -20.88 -21.56
C LEU A 11 38.11 -19.46 -21.78
N GLY A 12 38.51 -18.79 -22.86
CA GLY A 12 37.98 -17.47 -23.25
C GLY A 12 36.52 -17.49 -23.72
N SER A 13 36.03 -18.61 -24.28
CA SER A 13 34.63 -18.73 -24.69
C SER A 13 33.68 -18.90 -23.51
N VAL A 14 34.16 -19.49 -22.41
CA VAL A 14 33.42 -19.62 -21.15
C VAL A 14 33.33 -18.27 -20.42
N PHE A 15 34.41 -17.47 -20.43
CA PHE A 15 34.45 -16.16 -19.80
C PHE A 15 33.53 -15.14 -20.49
N CYS A 16 33.48 -15.12 -21.83
CA CYS A 16 32.52 -14.30 -22.57
C CYS A 16 31.06 -14.70 -22.30
N GLY A 17 30.77 -16.00 -22.18
CA GLY A 17 29.42 -16.48 -21.83
C GLY A 17 28.97 -16.01 -20.44
N LEU A 18 29.90 -16.00 -19.47
CA LEU A 18 29.62 -15.51 -18.12
C LEU A 18 29.35 -14.01 -18.07
N LEU A 19 30.10 -13.20 -18.83
CA LEU A 19 29.90 -11.74 -18.89
C LEU A 19 28.57 -11.36 -19.55
N VAL A 20 28.16 -12.08 -20.61
CA VAL A 20 26.86 -11.89 -21.25
C VAL A 20 25.70 -12.32 -20.34
N GLY A 21 25.90 -13.36 -19.52
CA GLY A 21 24.91 -13.81 -18.54
C GLY A 21 24.60 -12.81 -17.43
N ILE A 22 25.59 -12.01 -16.99
CA ILE A 22 25.43 -11.03 -15.90
C ILE A 22 24.75 -9.73 -16.39
N ALA A 23 24.91 -9.37 -17.67
CA ALA A 23 24.30 -8.16 -18.24
C ALA A 23 22.77 -8.23 -18.36
N GLY A 24 22.18 -9.43 -18.23
CA GLY A 24 20.73 -9.64 -18.32
C GLY A 24 19.93 -9.19 -17.08
N CYS A 25 20.56 -8.93 -15.93
CA CYS A 25 19.87 -8.57 -14.69
C CYS A 25 19.75 -7.06 -14.45
N SER A 26 20.14 -6.21 -15.40
CA SER A 26 20.07 -4.73 -15.26
C SER A 26 18.93 -4.11 -16.09
N SER A 27 17.83 -4.83 -16.30
CA SER A 27 16.61 -4.20 -16.81
C SER A 27 15.98 -3.38 -15.69
N THR A 28 15.94 -2.06 -15.86
CA THR A 28 15.24 -1.15 -14.95
C THR A 28 13.73 -1.32 -15.12
N ASP A 29 13.00 -1.45 -14.02
CA ASP A 29 11.54 -1.42 -14.03
C ASP A 29 11.08 -0.01 -14.46
N THR A 30 10.47 0.08 -15.64
CA THR A 30 9.79 1.29 -16.09
C THR A 30 8.41 1.31 -15.44
N PHE A 31 8.32 1.85 -14.21
CA PHE A 31 7.03 2.09 -13.58
C PHE A 31 6.31 3.22 -14.33
N GLU A 32 5.08 2.96 -14.76
CA GLU A 32 4.20 4.01 -15.31
C GLU A 32 3.95 5.06 -14.24
N GLN A 33 4.29 6.32 -14.55
CA GLN A 33 4.08 7.41 -13.62
C GLN A 33 2.58 7.78 -13.56
N PRO A 34 2.06 8.12 -12.37
CA PRO A 34 0.73 8.70 -12.28
C PRO A 34 0.61 9.91 -13.20
N ALA A 35 -0.54 10.04 -13.86
CA ALA A 35 -0.82 11.23 -14.66
C ALA A 35 -0.75 12.49 -13.75
N PRO A 36 -0.25 13.62 -14.25
CA PRO A 36 -0.30 14.88 -13.51
C PRO A 36 -1.73 15.22 -13.10
N VAL A 37 -1.87 15.86 -11.93
CA VAL A 37 -3.17 16.36 -11.45
C VAL A 37 -3.73 17.33 -12.49
N PRO A 38 -4.98 17.16 -12.95
CA PRO A 38 -5.57 18.06 -13.93
C PRO A 38 -5.86 19.43 -13.32
N GLU A 39 -5.94 20.45 -14.15
CA GLU A 39 -6.46 21.75 -13.72
C GLU A 39 -7.95 21.63 -13.37
N ILE A 40 -8.32 22.05 -12.16
CA ILE A 40 -9.71 22.05 -11.69
C ILE A 40 -10.23 23.49 -11.69
N SER A 41 -11.37 23.70 -12.33
CA SER A 41 -12.15 24.94 -12.18
C SER A 41 -13.16 24.74 -11.04
N GLU A 42 -12.85 25.32 -9.89
CA GLU A 42 -13.66 25.19 -8.67
C GLU A 42 -15.05 25.79 -8.87
N THR A 43 -16.08 24.95 -8.77
CA THR A 43 -17.50 25.37 -8.83
C THR A 43 -18.14 25.40 -7.44
N VAL A 44 -17.48 24.78 -6.46
CA VAL A 44 -17.92 24.67 -5.06
C VAL A 44 -16.69 24.69 -4.16
N GLU A 45 -16.80 25.34 -3.02
CA GLU A 45 -15.79 25.31 -1.95
C GLU A 45 -16.17 24.26 -0.91
N LEU A 46 -15.19 23.49 -0.44
CA LEU A 46 -15.37 22.47 0.59
C LEU A 46 -14.69 22.94 1.87
N ASP A 47 -15.48 23.15 2.92
CA ASP A 47 -14.96 23.45 4.25
C ASP A 47 -14.86 22.17 5.09
N THR A 48 -13.67 21.91 5.61
CA THR A 48 -13.45 20.84 6.59
C THR A 48 -14.09 21.23 7.92
N VAL A 49 -15.11 20.50 8.36
CA VAL A 49 -15.78 20.73 9.66
C VAL A 49 -14.85 20.34 10.82
N TRP A 50 -14.20 19.19 10.72
CA TRP A 50 -13.17 18.71 11.65
C TRP A 50 -12.33 17.61 10.99
N SER A 51 -11.17 17.32 11.56
CA SER A 51 -10.32 16.19 11.17
C SER A 51 -9.60 15.62 12.39
N MET A 52 -9.29 14.32 12.33
CA MET A 52 -8.50 13.64 13.34
C MET A 52 -7.73 12.45 12.74
N SER A 53 -6.70 12.02 13.44
CA SER A 53 -5.99 10.77 13.15
C SER A 53 -6.43 9.67 14.11
N VAL A 54 -6.49 8.43 13.62
CA VAL A 54 -6.76 7.23 14.42
C VAL A 54 -5.65 6.25 14.09
N GLY A 55 -4.74 6.04 15.05
CA GLY A 55 -3.52 5.25 14.85
C GLY A 55 -2.76 5.64 13.59
N ASP A 56 -2.17 4.64 12.95
CA ASP A 56 -1.39 4.76 11.72
C ASP A 56 -2.22 4.37 10.46
N GLY A 57 -3.55 4.39 10.58
CA GLY A 57 -4.46 4.14 9.48
C GLY A 57 -4.33 2.73 8.89
N HIS A 58 -3.74 2.61 7.70
CA HIS A 58 -3.50 1.31 7.04
C HIS A 58 -2.12 0.71 7.34
N ASP A 59 -1.25 1.38 8.10
CA ASP A 59 0.09 0.87 8.49
C ASP A 59 0.93 0.39 7.27
N ASP A 60 0.90 1.16 6.18
CA ASP A 60 1.54 0.83 4.88
C ASP A 60 1.08 -0.50 4.24
N GLN A 61 0.01 -1.11 4.75
CA GLN A 61 -0.56 -2.35 4.23
C GLN A 61 -1.63 -2.08 3.18
N LEU A 62 -1.82 -3.04 2.26
CA LEU A 62 -2.88 -2.99 1.25
C LEU A 62 -4.23 -3.43 1.85
N LEU A 63 -4.74 -2.67 2.82
CA LEU A 63 -5.97 -2.96 3.53
C LEU A 63 -7.11 -2.04 3.07
N GLN A 64 -8.34 -2.56 3.09
CA GLN A 64 -9.56 -1.77 2.85
C GLN A 64 -10.28 -1.53 4.19
N ILE A 65 -9.63 -0.81 5.09
CA ILE A 65 -10.22 -0.38 6.37
C ILE A 65 -10.79 1.02 6.16
N ALA A 66 -12.09 1.20 6.43
CA ALA A 66 -12.77 2.48 6.34
C ALA A 66 -13.55 2.75 7.64
N PRO A 67 -13.71 4.02 8.04
CA PRO A 67 -14.62 4.38 9.12
C PRO A 67 -16.06 3.97 8.79
N LEU A 68 -16.82 3.60 9.83
CA LEU A 68 -18.23 3.23 9.74
C LEU A 68 -19.09 4.29 10.46
N TYR A 69 -20.12 4.80 9.79
CA TYR A 69 -21.18 5.58 10.43
C TYR A 69 -22.34 4.65 10.81
N ALA A 70 -22.62 4.51 12.10
CA ALA A 70 -23.73 3.71 12.62
C ALA A 70 -24.22 4.27 13.96
N GLY A 71 -25.54 4.23 14.21
CA GLY A 71 -26.11 4.69 15.49
C GLY A 71 -25.73 6.13 15.86
N ASP A 72 -25.67 7.02 14.86
CA ASP A 72 -25.29 8.43 14.99
C ASP A 72 -23.85 8.70 15.45
N LEU A 73 -22.98 7.68 15.37
CA LEU A 73 -21.58 7.74 15.73
C LEU A 73 -20.71 7.28 14.55
N ILE A 74 -19.47 7.77 14.52
CA ILE A 74 -18.44 7.28 13.61
C ILE A 74 -17.53 6.36 14.41
N TYR A 75 -17.30 5.16 13.88
CA TYR A 75 -16.36 4.17 14.39
C TYR A 75 -15.19 4.10 13.41
N ALA A 76 -13.98 4.31 13.89
CA ALA A 76 -12.77 4.19 13.10
C ALA A 76 -11.83 3.20 13.79
N ALA A 77 -11.22 2.33 12.99
CA ALA A 77 -10.17 1.44 13.44
C ALA A 77 -8.95 1.61 12.53
N SER A 78 -7.78 1.44 13.10
CA SER A 78 -6.52 1.43 12.38
C SER A 78 -5.89 0.03 12.41
N ALA A 79 -5.00 -0.23 11.45
CA ALA A 79 -4.33 -1.52 11.29
C ALA A 79 -3.42 -1.87 12.48
N ASP A 80 -2.87 -0.87 13.17
CA ASP A 80 -2.05 -0.97 14.38
C ASP A 80 -2.86 -1.23 15.67
N GLY A 81 -4.20 -1.32 15.58
CA GLY A 81 -5.03 -1.76 16.70
C GLY A 81 -5.75 -0.65 17.47
N VAL A 82 -5.62 0.61 17.04
CA VAL A 82 -6.35 1.73 17.66
C VAL A 82 -7.79 1.75 17.15
N VAL A 83 -8.75 1.80 18.07
CA VAL A 83 -10.17 2.02 17.76
C VAL A 83 -10.66 3.28 18.45
N ALA A 84 -11.37 4.12 17.71
CA ALA A 84 -12.02 5.32 18.22
C ALA A 84 -13.51 5.34 17.84
N THR A 85 -14.33 5.87 18.74
CA THR A 85 -15.72 6.25 18.45
C THR A 85 -15.86 7.75 18.63
N VAL A 86 -16.39 8.43 17.62
CA VAL A 86 -16.47 9.90 17.59
C VAL A 86 -17.83 10.43 17.21
N ARG A 87 -18.16 11.61 17.72
CA ARG A 87 -19.37 12.35 17.38
C ARG A 87 -19.19 13.03 16.01
N PRO A 88 -20.10 12.81 15.05
CA PRO A 88 -19.96 13.38 13.70
C PRO A 88 -20.06 14.91 13.64
N ALA A 89 -20.72 15.53 14.60
CA ALA A 89 -21.03 16.97 14.56
C ALA A 89 -19.78 17.85 14.72
N ASP A 90 -18.81 17.40 15.52
CA ASP A 90 -17.68 18.20 15.99
C ASP A 90 -16.37 17.42 16.13
N GLY A 91 -16.38 16.10 15.92
CA GLY A 91 -15.21 15.24 16.09
C GLY A 91 -14.91 14.90 17.55
N GLU A 92 -15.84 15.14 18.48
CA GLU A 92 -15.67 14.77 19.89
C GLU A 92 -15.40 13.25 20.02
N VAL A 93 -14.28 12.88 20.65
CA VAL A 93 -13.96 11.49 20.94
C VAL A 93 -14.78 11.01 22.13
N ILE A 94 -15.68 10.05 21.92
CA ILE A 94 -16.48 9.43 22.98
C ILE A 94 -15.62 8.44 23.75
N TRP A 95 -14.88 7.60 23.03
CA TRP A 95 -13.86 6.74 23.60
C TRP A 95 -12.82 6.37 22.55
N GLN A 96 -11.63 6.03 23.03
CA GLN A 96 -10.54 5.48 22.24
C GLN A 96 -9.88 4.36 23.03
N LYS A 97 -9.47 3.30 22.33
CA LYS A 97 -8.73 2.19 22.92
C LYS A 97 -7.70 1.65 21.96
N ASP A 98 -6.52 1.37 22.51
CA ASP A 98 -5.49 0.58 21.87
C ASP A 98 -5.62 -0.88 22.35
N TYR A 99 -5.56 -1.81 21.41
CA TYR A 99 -5.61 -3.24 21.68
C TYR A 99 -4.23 -3.91 21.64
N ASP A 100 -3.18 -3.19 21.25
CA ASP A 100 -1.83 -3.73 21.03
C ASP A 100 -1.83 -4.95 20.06
N GLU A 101 -2.75 -4.95 19.09
CA GLU A 101 -3.02 -6.08 18.17
C GLU A 101 -3.29 -5.57 16.75
N GLN A 102 -2.91 -6.35 15.74
CA GLN A 102 -3.13 -5.96 14.35
C GLN A 102 -4.55 -6.26 13.85
N PHE A 103 -5.15 -5.30 13.15
CA PHE A 103 -6.43 -5.48 12.48
C PHE A 103 -6.29 -5.52 10.95
N PHE A 104 -6.90 -6.53 10.34
CA PHE A 104 -6.94 -6.71 8.88
C PHE A 104 -8.28 -6.31 8.26
N ALA A 105 -9.24 -5.89 9.07
CA ALA A 105 -10.58 -5.51 8.65
C ALA A 105 -11.09 -4.32 9.47
N GLY A 106 -11.91 -3.49 8.85
CA GLY A 106 -12.53 -2.35 9.49
C GLY A 106 -13.78 -2.71 10.31
N PRO A 107 -14.34 -1.74 11.04
CA PRO A 107 -15.56 -1.92 11.81
C PRO A 107 -16.75 -2.29 10.91
N GLY A 108 -17.61 -3.18 11.41
CA GLY A 108 -18.88 -3.57 10.79
C GLY A 108 -20.02 -3.51 11.82
N ALA A 109 -21.22 -3.18 11.37
CA ALA A 109 -22.43 -3.19 12.18
C ALA A 109 -23.52 -4.05 11.51
N ASP A 110 -24.44 -4.56 12.33
CA ASP A 110 -25.67 -5.15 11.82
C ASP A 110 -26.69 -4.05 11.45
N ALA A 111 -27.76 -4.44 10.75
CA ALA A 111 -28.75 -3.49 10.23
C ALA A 111 -29.88 -3.18 11.23
N ARG A 112 -29.62 -3.25 12.55
CA ARG A 112 -30.65 -3.07 13.58
C ARG A 112 -30.68 -1.69 14.19
#